data_AF-A0A2X3IFU8-F1
#
_entry.id   AF-A0A2X3IFU8-F1
#
_cell.length_a   1.000
_cell.length_b   1.000
_cell.length_c   1.000
_cell.angle_alpha   90.00
_cell.angle_beta   90.00
_cell.angle_gamma   90.00
#
_symmetry.space_group_name_H-M   'P 1'
#
loop_
_entity.id
_entity.type
_entity.pdbx_description
1 polymer ?
#
loop_
_entity_poly.entity_id
_entity_poly.type
_entity_poly.pdbx_seq_one_letter_code
_entity_poly.pdbx_strand_id
1 'polypeptide(L)'
;MKKVYSKLTTDNPIDLVRYQLANCYMGRAGLINSGGAAGGETDLADAVRTAVINKRAGGMGLILGRKAFKKSMVDGVKLINAVQDVYLNEKVTIA
;
A
#
# COMPACT_ATOMS: atom_id res chain seq x y z
N MET A 1 20.34 5.62 2.54
CA MET A 1 19.37 4.65 2.00
C MET A 1 19.98 3.31 1.53
N LYS A 2 21.27 3.20 1.14
CA LYS A 2 21.86 1.94 0.62
C LYS A 2 21.70 0.70 1.53
N LYS A 3 21.86 0.86 2.85
CA LYS A 3 21.79 -0.26 3.80
C LYS A 3 20.41 -0.94 3.87
N VAL A 4 19.32 -0.20 3.62
CA VAL A 4 17.95 -0.76 3.62
C VAL A 4 17.89 -1.90 2.61
N TYR A 5 18.24 -1.59 1.36
CA TYR A 5 18.18 -2.54 0.25
C TYR A 5 19.27 -3.63 0.28
N SER A 6 20.40 -3.40 0.94
CA SER A 6 21.54 -4.34 0.88
C SER A 6 21.75 -5.21 2.12
N LYS A 7 21.19 -4.84 3.28
CA LYS A 7 21.50 -5.52 4.55
C LYS A 7 20.30 -5.64 5.50
N LEU A 8 19.39 -4.66 5.49
CA LEU A 8 18.34 -4.57 6.50
C LEU A 8 16.99 -5.12 6.03
N THR A 9 16.85 -5.44 4.74
CA THR A 9 15.62 -5.96 4.14
C THR A 9 15.96 -6.99 3.06
N THR A 10 14.95 -7.61 2.47
CA THR A 10 15.06 -8.53 1.34
C THR A 10 14.40 -7.92 0.11
N ASP A 11 14.50 -8.62 -1.04
CA ASP A 11 13.77 -8.24 -2.25
C ASP A 11 12.24 -8.44 -2.14
N ASN A 12 11.76 -9.05 -1.04
CA ASN A 12 10.33 -9.16 -0.79
C ASN A 12 9.74 -7.79 -0.45
N PRO A 13 8.76 -7.28 -1.22
CA PRO A 13 8.19 -5.96 -0.99
C PRO A 13 7.51 -5.79 0.37
N ILE A 14 7.04 -6.87 1.00
CA ILE A 14 6.46 -6.83 2.35
C ILE A 14 7.55 -6.46 3.37
N ASP A 15 8.77 -6.99 3.23
CA ASP A 15 9.87 -6.72 4.17
C ASP A 15 10.35 -5.27 4.06
N LEU A 16 10.32 -4.69 2.86
CA LEU A 16 10.59 -3.27 2.64
C LEU A 16 9.58 -2.38 3.38
N VAL A 17 8.29 -2.72 3.35
CA VAL A 17 7.26 -1.95 4.06
C VAL A 17 7.30 -2.21 5.57
N ARG A 18 7.64 -3.42 6.02
CA ARG A 18 7.86 -3.71 7.45
C ARG A 18 8.99 -2.87 8.03
N TYR A 19 10.04 -2.62 7.26
CA TYR A 19 11.09 -1.69 7.69
C TYR A 19 10.52 -0.29 7.96
N GLN A 20 9.56 0.19 7.16
CA GLN A 20 8.85 1.45 7.43
C GLN A 20 7.99 1.34 8.70
N LEU A 21 7.24 0.24 8.86
CA LEU A 21 6.42 0.00 10.05
C LEU A 21 7.25 0.01 11.34
N ALA A 22 8.48 -0.50 11.31
CA ALA A 22 9.40 -0.47 12.44
C ALA A 22 9.70 0.97 12.89
N ASN A 23 9.81 1.91 11.94
CA ASN A 23 9.98 3.34 12.23
C ASN A 23 8.70 3.98 12.81
N CYS A 24 7.56 3.32 12.71
CA CYS A 24 6.29 3.71 13.33
C CYS A 24 6.09 3.02 14.69
N TYR A 25 7.17 2.82 15.45
CA TYR A 25 7.16 2.12 16.74
C TYR A 25 6.53 0.73 16.64
N MET A 26 6.96 -0.04 15.64
CA MET A 26 6.41 -1.37 15.35
C MET A 26 4.89 -1.36 15.12
N GLY A 27 4.37 -0.28 14.52
CA GLY A 27 2.94 -0.12 14.22
C GLY A 27 2.10 0.50 15.34
N ARG A 28 2.71 0.88 16.48
CA ARG A 28 1.98 1.63 17.52
C ARG A 28 1.52 3.00 17.02
N ALA A 29 2.29 3.63 16.14
CA ALA A 29 1.80 4.71 15.30
C ALA A 29 1.34 4.11 13.97
N GLY A 30 0.14 4.48 13.51
CA GLY A 30 -0.42 3.92 12.27
C GLY A 30 0.40 4.30 11.04
N LEU A 31 0.84 3.31 10.27
CA LEU A 31 1.50 3.52 8.98
C LEU A 31 0.47 3.62 7.87
N ILE A 32 0.40 4.79 7.21
CA ILE A 32 -0.34 4.98 5.96
C ILE A 32 0.65 5.30 4.83
N ASN A 33 0.59 4.55 3.74
CA ASN A 33 1.52 4.70 2.62
C ASN A 33 0.87 5.40 1.42
N SER A 34 1.69 5.95 0.52
CA SER A 34 1.17 6.47 -0.76
C SER A 34 0.73 5.32 -1.65
N GLY A 35 -0.44 5.48 -2.31
CA GLY A 35 -0.89 4.54 -3.34
C GLY A 35 -0.13 4.66 -4.67
N GLY A 36 0.89 5.52 -4.76
CA GLY A 36 1.77 5.65 -5.92
C GLY A 36 1.29 6.66 -6.98
N ALA A 37 2.10 6.83 -8.02
CA ALA A 37 1.80 7.71 -9.15
C ALA A 37 0.68 7.16 -10.04
N ALA A 38 -0.02 8.06 -10.73
CA ALA A 38 -1.01 7.68 -11.74
C ALA A 38 -0.29 7.15 -13.00
N GLY A 39 -0.58 5.90 -13.37
CA GLY A 39 0.02 5.15 -14.47
C GLY A 39 -0.96 4.83 -15.61
N GLY A 40 -2.22 5.28 -15.54
CA GLY A 40 -3.20 5.04 -16.60
C GLY A 40 -3.95 3.73 -16.38
N GLU A 41 -3.87 2.80 -17.33
CA GLU A 41 -4.70 1.58 -17.32
C GLU A 41 -4.36 0.62 -16.17
N THR A 42 -3.12 0.62 -15.70
CA THR A 42 -2.67 -0.26 -14.59
C THR A 42 -3.06 0.25 -13.21
N ASP A 43 -3.65 1.45 -13.11
CA ASP A 43 -3.86 2.14 -11.83
C ASP A 43 -4.62 1.30 -10.79
N LEU A 44 -5.62 0.55 -11.22
CA LEU A 44 -6.40 -0.32 -10.33
C LEU A 44 -5.55 -1.49 -9.81
N ALA A 45 -4.86 -2.20 -10.70
CA ALA A 45 -4.04 -3.35 -10.34
C ALA A 45 -2.87 -2.93 -9.43
N ASP A 46 -2.24 -1.80 -9.74
CA ASP A 46 -1.14 -1.25 -8.94
C ASP A 46 -1.61 -0.81 -7.55
N ALA A 47 -2.78 -0.17 -7.45
CA ALA A 47 -3.35 0.25 -6.19
C ALA A 47 -3.69 -0.94 -5.29
N VAL A 48 -4.34 -1.97 -5.85
CA VAL A 48 -4.68 -3.22 -5.13
C VAL A 48 -3.41 -3.94 -4.69
N ARG A 49 -2.41 -4.10 -5.57
CA ARG A 49 -1.13 -4.73 -5.22
C ARG A 49 -0.44 -3.98 -4.08
N THR A 50 -0.39 -2.64 -4.17
CA THR A 50 0.21 -1.79 -3.13
C THR A 50 -0.55 -1.92 -1.81
N ALA A 51 -1.88 -1.96 -1.85
CA ALA A 51 -2.72 -2.12 -0.66
C ALA A 51 -2.47 -3.46 0.02
N VAL A 52 -2.37 -4.54 -0.77
CA VAL A 52 -2.08 -5.88 -0.25
C VAL A 52 -0.70 -5.90 0.41
N ILE A 53 0.34 -5.40 -0.26
CA ILE A 53 1.70 -5.35 0.31
C ILE A 53 1.69 -4.55 1.64
N ASN A 54 1.05 -3.37 1.65
CA ASN A 54 1.00 -2.52 2.83
C ASN A 54 0.27 -3.18 4.00
N LYS A 55 -0.92 -3.73 3.77
CA LYS A 55 -1.70 -4.44 4.79
C LYS A 55 -0.94 -5.65 5.33
N ARG A 56 -0.38 -6.48 4.44
CA ARG A 56 0.39 -7.67 4.83
C ARG A 56 1.64 -7.33 5.64
N ALA A 57 2.20 -6.14 5.45
CA ALA A 57 3.32 -5.63 6.24
C ALA A 57 2.89 -5.03 7.59
N GLY A 58 1.59 -4.87 7.86
CA GLY A 58 1.03 -4.28 9.09
C GLY A 58 0.65 -2.80 8.98
N GLY A 59 0.66 -2.22 7.77
CA GLY A 59 0.15 -0.87 7.52
C GLY A 59 -1.37 -0.79 7.57
N MET A 60 -1.90 0.40 7.87
CA MET A 60 -3.32 0.63 8.19
C MET A 60 -4.13 1.28 7.07
N GLY A 61 -3.48 1.76 6.00
CA GLY A 61 -4.18 2.43 4.93
C GLY A 61 -3.27 2.89 3.79
N LEU A 62 -3.90 3.31 2.69
CA LEU A 62 -3.23 4.01 1.59
C LEU A 62 -3.84 5.38 1.33
N ILE A 63 -2.98 6.32 0.93
CA ILE A 63 -3.37 7.65 0.46
C ILE A 63 -3.48 7.60 -1.07
N LEU A 64 -4.69 7.82 -1.59
CA LEU A 64 -4.96 7.90 -3.03
C LEU A 64 -5.27 9.35 -3.42
N GLY A 65 -4.28 10.01 -4.03
CA GLY A 65 -4.45 11.34 -4.60
C GLY A 65 -4.78 11.27 -6.08
N ARG A 66 -3.90 11.82 -6.92
CA ARG A 66 -4.05 11.91 -8.38
C ARG A 66 -4.44 10.59 -9.06
N LYS A 67 -4.01 9.44 -8.50
CA LYS A 67 -4.36 8.10 -9.03
C LYS A 67 -5.88 7.85 -9.06
N ALA A 68 -6.63 8.32 -8.05
CA ALA A 68 -8.08 8.22 -8.01
C ALA A 68 -8.74 9.48 -8.63
N PHE A 69 -8.29 10.67 -8.24
CA PHE A 69 -8.98 11.92 -8.57
C PHE A 69 -8.75 12.45 -9.99
N LYS A 70 -7.84 11.87 -10.79
CA LYS A 70 -7.71 12.18 -12.22
C LYS A 70 -8.50 11.24 -13.13
N LYS A 71 -9.25 10.30 -12.56
CA LYS A 71 -10.10 9.37 -13.32
C LYS A 71 -11.51 9.94 -13.48
N SER A 72 -12.34 9.26 -14.28
CA SER A 72 -13.78 9.50 -14.23
C SER A 72 -14.29 9.24 -12.81
N MET A 73 -15.42 9.86 -12.42
CA MET A 73 -16.00 9.64 -11.09
C MET A 73 -16.22 8.16 -10.80
N VAL A 74 -16.75 7.42 -11.78
CA VAL A 74 -17.01 5.97 -11.67
C VAL A 74 -15.72 5.20 -11.43
N ASP A 75 -14.67 5.48 -12.21
CA ASP A 75 -13.38 4.78 -12.10
C ASP A 75 -12.64 5.15 -10.82
N GLY A 76 -12.70 6.42 -10.39
CA GLY A 76 -12.10 6.89 -9.15
C GLY A 76 -12.72 6.24 -7.93
N VAL A 77 -14.06 6.17 -7.87
CA VAL A 77 -14.80 5.46 -6.81
C VAL A 77 -14.46 3.98 -6.81
N LYS A 78 -14.45 3.33 -7.98
CA LYS A 78 -14.08 1.92 -8.11
C LYS A 78 -12.67 1.66 -7.57
N LEU A 79 -11.72 2.55 -7.86
CA LEU A 79 -10.34 2.42 -7.39
C LEU A 79 -10.24 2.55 -5.86
N ILE A 80 -10.94 3.53 -5.27
CA ILE A 80 -10.97 3.72 -3.81
C ILE A 80 -11.60 2.51 -3.12
N ASN A 81 -12.75 2.04 -3.61
CA ASN A 81 -13.44 0.87 -3.05
C ASN A 81 -12.57 -0.38 -3.14
N ALA A 82 -11.90 -0.62 -4.26
CA ALA A 82 -11.01 -1.77 -4.40
C ALA A 82 -9.85 -1.79 -3.39
N VAL A 83 -9.33 -0.62 -3.01
CA VAL A 83 -8.33 -0.52 -1.93
C VAL A 83 -8.98 -0.79 -0.57
N GLN A 84 -10.17 -0.24 -0.30
CA GLN A 84 -10.91 -0.51 0.93
C GLN A 84 -11.23 -2.00 1.10
N ASP A 85 -11.63 -2.67 0.02
CA ASP A 85 -11.91 -4.11 -0.01
C ASP A 85 -10.70 -4.93 0.44
N VAL A 86 -9.48 -4.52 0.07
CA VAL A 86 -8.26 -5.18 0.56
C VAL A 86 -8.14 -5.08 2.08
N TYR A 87 -8.42 -3.92 2.67
CA TYR A 87 -8.36 -3.73 4.13
C TYR A 87 -9.49 -4.44 4.86
N LEU A 88 -10.68 -4.55 4.27
CA LEU A 88 -11.81 -5.29 4.82
C LEU A 88 -11.71 -6.81 4.62
N ASN A 89 -10.92 -7.28 3.65
CA ASN A 89 -10.80 -8.72 3.37
C ASN A 89 -9.93 -9.43 4.42
N GLU A 90 -10.58 -10.26 5.24
CA GLU A 90 -9.95 -11.05 6.31
C GLU A 90 -8.90 -12.05 5.81
N LYS A 91 -8.99 -12.48 4.54
CA LYS A 91 -7.99 -13.39 3.93
C LYS A 91 -6.65 -12.72 3.67
N VAL A 92 -6.61 -11.39 3.60
CA VAL A 92 -5.36 -10.62 3.51
C VAL A 92 -4.86 -10.36 4.92
N THR A 93 -4.18 -11.34 5.50
CA THR A 93 -3.63 -11.27 6.86
C THR A 93 -2.28 -10.55 6.87
N ILE A 94 -1.84 -10.12 8.06
CA ILE A 94 -0.43 -9.81 8.28
C ILE A 94 0.37 -11.10 8.03
N ALA A 95 1.45 -10.98 7.26
CA ALA A 95 2.31 -12.10 6.87
C ALA A 95 3.42 -12.34 7.90
#